data_AF-A0A4D6XQ45-F1
#
_entry.id   AF-A0A4D6XQ45-F1
#
_cell.length_a   1.000
_cell.length_b   1.000
_cell.length_c   1.000
_cell.angle_alpha   90.00
_cell.angle_beta   90.00
_cell.angle_gamma   90.00
#
_symmetry.space_group_name_H-M   'P 1'
#
loop_
_entity.id
_entity.type
_entity.pdbx_description
1 polymer ?
#
loop_
_entity_poly.entity_id
_entity_poly.type
_entity_poly.pdbx_seq_one_letter_code
_entity_poly.pdbx_strand_id
1 'polypeptide(L)'
;MKKLIKTINEIENILTSLEVVLKKEYHNLLNPKISIIDNLESIEEKKILFKKYIILNQDRLFLEKKYHIFAPYQNNNELNNNWNNILKKFYLLKELNFKNKILINKRYHLNQCFLELFSTYKTAITYNFNGNVKI
;
A
#
# COMPACT_ATOMS: atom_id res chain seq x y z
N MET A 1 -10.23 -8.50 -29.55
CA MET A 1 -9.96 -9.58 -28.57
C MET A 1 -8.51 -9.67 -28.12
N LYS A 2 -7.52 -9.93 -29.00
CA LYS A 2 -6.08 -10.02 -28.60
C LYS A 2 -5.58 -8.82 -27.79
N LYS A 3 -5.98 -7.60 -28.15
CA LYS A 3 -5.61 -6.38 -27.41
C LYS A 3 -6.17 -6.36 -25.98
N LEU A 4 -7.41 -6.81 -25.77
CA LEU A 4 -8.03 -6.90 -24.44
C LEU A 4 -7.30 -7.91 -23.55
N ILE A 5 -6.97 -9.09 -24.09
CA ILE A 5 -6.17 -10.11 -23.39
C ILE A 5 -4.82 -9.53 -22.97
N LYS A 6 -4.12 -8.84 -23.89
CA LYS A 6 -2.84 -8.20 -23.59
C LYS A 6 -2.98 -7.16 -22.46
N THR A 7 -3.99 -6.29 -22.52
CA THR A 7 -4.24 -5.28 -21.48
C THR A 7 -4.50 -5.93 -20.12
N ILE A 8 -5.26 -7.04 -20.07
CA ILE A 8 -5.54 -7.78 -18.84
C ILE A 8 -4.25 -8.42 -18.28
N ASN A 9 -3.41 -9.00 -19.13
CA ASN A 9 -2.12 -9.57 -18.71
C ASN A 9 -1.17 -8.47 -18.18
N GLU A 10 -1.17 -7.29 -18.80
CA GLU A 10 -0.40 -6.13 -18.29
C GLU A 10 -0.92 -5.64 -16.94
N ILE A 11 -2.25 -5.67 -16.71
CA ILE A 11 -2.83 -5.41 -15.40
C ILE A 11 -2.33 -6.44 -14.38
N GLU A 12 -2.35 -7.73 -14.69
CA GLU A 12 -1.85 -8.78 -13.79
C GLU A 12 -0.37 -8.57 -13.42
N ASN A 13 0.46 -8.17 -14.39
CA ASN A 13 1.88 -7.86 -14.14
C ASN A 13 2.03 -6.68 -13.17
N ILE A 14 1.23 -5.62 -13.32
CA ILE A 14 1.25 -4.48 -12.39
C ILE A 14 0.84 -4.91 -10.98
N LEU A 15 -0.20 -5.75 -10.85
CA LEU A 15 -0.62 -6.26 -9.55
C LEU A 15 0.48 -7.12 -8.90
N THR A 16 1.21 -7.89 -9.70
CA THR A 16 2.36 -8.68 -9.22
C THR A 16 3.50 -7.77 -8.75
N SER A 17 3.79 -6.68 -9.47
CA SER A 17 4.75 -5.66 -9.01
C SER A 17 4.29 -4.98 -7.72
N LEU A 18 3.00 -4.64 -7.61
CA LEU A 18 2.44 -4.07 -6.38
C LEU A 18 2.58 -5.01 -5.18
N GLU A 19 2.45 -6.33 -5.40
CA GLU A 19 2.64 -7.33 -4.34
C GLU A 19 4.07 -7.29 -3.79
N VAL A 20 5.07 -7.21 -4.67
CA VAL A 20 6.48 -7.10 -4.28
C VAL A 20 6.72 -5.84 -3.46
N VAL A 21 6.18 -4.69 -3.90
CA VAL A 21 6.35 -3.41 -3.19
C VAL A 21 5.67 -3.44 -1.82
N LEU A 22 4.45 -4.00 -1.72
CA LEU A 22 3.75 -4.12 -0.44
C LEU A 22 4.46 -5.07 0.54
N LYS A 23 5.07 -6.15 0.04
CA LYS A 23 5.91 -7.05 0.86
C LYS A 23 7.18 -6.35 1.33
N LYS A 24 7.87 -5.61 0.45
CA LYS A 24 9.04 -4.79 0.81
C LYS A 24 8.67 -3.79 1.91
N GLU A 25 7.57 -3.07 1.73
CA GLU A 25 7.04 -2.14 2.74
C GLU A 25 6.73 -2.84 4.06
N TYR A 26 6.11 -4.02 4.05
CA TYR A 26 5.84 -4.80 5.26
C TYR A 26 7.13 -5.11 6.04
N HIS A 27 8.16 -5.60 5.35
CA HIS A 27 9.46 -5.89 5.95
C HIS A 27 10.14 -4.63 6.50
N ASN A 28 10.07 -3.52 5.77
CA ASN A 28 10.61 -2.24 6.20
C ASN A 28 9.90 -1.70 7.46
N LEU A 29 8.58 -1.87 7.53
CA LEU A 29 7.77 -1.44 8.67
C LEU A 29 8.05 -2.26 9.93
N LEU A 30 8.36 -3.55 9.78
CA LEU A 30 8.74 -4.42 10.90
C LEU A 30 10.14 -4.11 11.46
N ASN A 31 11.06 -3.63 10.62
CA ASN A 31 12.42 -3.36 11.05
C ASN A 31 12.54 -1.96 11.68
N PRO A 32 12.89 -1.85 12.98
CA PRO A 32 13.02 -0.56 13.65
C PRO A 32 14.25 0.24 13.17
N LYS A 33 15.24 -0.42 12.54
CA LYS A 33 16.48 0.22 12.06
C LYS A 33 16.36 0.79 10.65
N ILE A 34 15.30 0.47 9.93
CA ILE A 34 15.11 0.93 8.55
C ILE A 34 14.69 2.39 8.54
N SER A 35 15.36 3.15 7.65
CA SER A 35 15.15 4.58 7.51
C SER A 35 13.77 4.89 6.94
N ILE A 36 13.25 6.07 7.25
CA ILE A 36 12.05 6.60 6.60
C ILE A 36 12.24 6.71 5.08
N ILE A 37 13.47 6.88 4.60
CA ILE A 37 13.83 7.01 3.18
C ILE A 37 13.47 5.74 2.40
N ASP A 38 13.71 4.56 2.97
CA ASP A 38 13.40 3.27 2.31
C ASP A 38 11.87 3.06 2.13
N ASN A 39 11.07 3.68 2.99
CA ASN A 39 9.62 3.70 2.86
C ASN A 39 9.13 4.74 1.83
N LEU A 40 9.84 5.85 1.65
CA LEU A 40 9.51 6.87 0.64
C LEU A 40 9.65 6.31 -0.78
N GLU A 41 10.71 5.56 -1.06
CA GLU A 41 10.90 4.90 -2.36
C GLU A 41 9.72 3.96 -2.67
N SER A 42 9.33 3.12 -1.69
CA SER A 42 8.21 2.19 -1.83
C SER A 42 6.87 2.93 -2.06
N ILE A 43 6.70 4.13 -1.52
CA ILE A 43 5.51 4.97 -1.75
C ILE A 43 5.48 5.50 -3.19
N GLU A 44 6.61 5.97 -3.72
CA GLU A 44 6.69 6.47 -5.09
C GLU A 44 6.49 5.35 -6.12
N GLU A 45 7.09 4.18 -5.90
CA GLU A 45 6.87 3.00 -6.74
C GLU A 45 5.37 2.63 -6.79
N LYS A 46 4.69 2.59 -5.63
CA LYS A 46 3.24 2.36 -5.58
C LYS A 46 2.47 3.39 -6.40
N LYS A 47 2.76 4.69 -6.27
CA LYS A 47 2.08 5.75 -7.03
C LYS A 47 2.23 5.56 -8.53
N ILE A 48 3.43 5.22 -9.01
CA ILE A 48 3.69 4.95 -10.43
C ILE A 48 2.88 3.75 -10.91
N LEU A 49 2.87 2.65 -10.16
CA LEU A 49 2.13 1.44 -10.50
C LEU A 49 0.61 1.68 -10.52
N PHE A 50 0.07 2.42 -9.55
CA PHE A 50 -1.35 2.79 -9.54
C PHE A 50 -1.73 3.68 -10.73
N LYS A 51 -0.90 4.65 -11.11
CA LYS A 51 -1.14 5.47 -12.31
C LYS A 51 -1.19 4.60 -13.57
N LYS A 52 -0.24 3.67 -13.74
CA LYS A 52 -0.23 2.72 -14.87
C LYS A 52 -1.47 1.83 -14.87
N TYR A 53 -1.86 1.32 -13.70
CA TYR A 53 -3.09 0.52 -13.55
C TYR A 53 -4.33 1.29 -13.98
N ILE A 54 -4.49 2.56 -13.56
CA ILE A 54 -5.66 3.38 -13.91
C ILE A 54 -5.78 3.51 -15.43
N ILE A 55 -4.68 3.81 -16.12
CA ILE A 55 -4.65 3.95 -17.58
C ILE A 55 -5.06 2.63 -18.25
N LEU A 56 -4.46 1.51 -17.85
CA LEU A 56 -4.79 0.21 -18.43
C LEU A 56 -6.21 -0.25 -18.12
N ASN A 57 -6.73 0.10 -16.95
CA ASN A 57 -8.12 -0.22 -16.60
C ASN A 57 -9.11 0.60 -17.44
N GLN A 58 -8.79 1.87 -17.75
CA GLN A 58 -9.57 2.67 -18.70
C GLN A 58 -9.53 2.05 -20.10
N ASP A 59 -8.35 1.64 -20.57
CA ASP A 59 -8.21 0.93 -21.85
C ASP A 59 -8.99 -0.39 -21.88
N ARG A 60 -8.93 -1.17 -20.78
CA ARG A 60 -9.71 -2.41 -20.62
C ARG A 60 -11.21 -2.12 -20.78
N LEU A 61 -11.75 -1.14 -20.03
CA LEU A 61 -13.16 -0.76 -20.09
C LEU A 61 -13.58 -0.28 -21.49
N PHE A 62 -12.71 0.45 -22.18
CA PHE A 62 -12.95 0.88 -23.56
C PHE A 62 -13.02 -0.32 -24.51
N LEU A 63 -12.08 -1.27 -24.39
CA LEU A 63 -12.04 -2.48 -25.22
C LEU A 63 -13.22 -3.42 -24.93
N GLU A 64 -13.64 -3.55 -23.68
CA GLU A 64 -14.85 -4.27 -23.28
C GLU A 64 -16.08 -3.75 -24.01
N LYS A 65 -16.29 -2.43 -23.98
CA LYS A 65 -17.37 -1.77 -24.72
C LYS A 65 -17.27 -2.02 -26.22
N LYS A 66 -16.07 -1.88 -26.80
CA LYS A 66 -15.81 -2.08 -28.23
C LYS A 66 -16.11 -3.50 -28.71
N TYR A 67 -15.86 -4.49 -27.86
CA TYR A 67 -16.05 -5.91 -28.20
C TYR A 67 -17.38 -6.49 -27.68
N HIS A 68 -18.20 -5.69 -26.98
CA HIS A 68 -19.45 -6.13 -26.34
C HIS A 68 -19.27 -7.33 -25.40
N ILE A 69 -18.17 -7.33 -24.65
CA ILE A 69 -17.81 -8.37 -23.68
C ILE A 69 -17.43 -7.67 -22.37
N PHE A 70 -17.88 -8.22 -21.24
CA PHE A 70 -17.65 -7.65 -19.93
C PHE A 70 -17.16 -8.71 -18.94
N ALA A 71 -16.33 -8.30 -17.98
CA ALA A 71 -15.98 -9.13 -16.84
C ALA A 71 -17.26 -9.65 -16.14
N PRO A 72 -17.30 -10.92 -15.69
CA PRO A 72 -16.17 -11.85 -15.52
C PRO A 72 -15.86 -12.71 -16.77
N TYR A 73 -16.28 -12.29 -17.96
CA TYR A 73 -15.93 -12.94 -19.23
C TYR A 73 -16.35 -14.41 -19.33
N GLN A 74 -17.51 -14.78 -18.75
CA GLN A 74 -17.98 -16.18 -18.66
C GLN A 74 -17.96 -16.94 -20.00
N ASN A 75 -18.19 -16.22 -21.11
CA ASN A 75 -18.23 -16.79 -22.45
C ASN A 75 -16.85 -16.93 -23.12
N ASN A 76 -15.77 -16.57 -22.43
CA ASN A 76 -14.40 -16.66 -22.91
C ASN A 76 -13.48 -17.24 -21.82
N ASN A 77 -13.14 -18.52 -21.93
CA ASN A 77 -12.39 -19.26 -20.90
C ASN A 77 -11.02 -18.63 -20.59
N GLU A 78 -10.28 -18.16 -21.59
CA GLU A 78 -8.97 -17.55 -21.40
C GLU A 78 -9.09 -16.25 -20.58
N LEU A 79 -9.98 -15.37 -20.99
CA LEU A 79 -10.22 -14.10 -20.30
C LEU A 79 -10.78 -14.31 -18.89
N ASN A 80 -11.69 -15.26 -18.72
CA ASN A 80 -12.26 -15.61 -17.43
C ASN A 80 -11.16 -16.10 -16.46
N ASN A 81 -10.28 -16.98 -16.92
CA ASN A 81 -9.16 -17.48 -16.12
C ASN A 81 -8.22 -16.35 -15.69
N ASN A 82 -7.82 -15.47 -16.62
CA ASN A 82 -6.94 -14.35 -16.31
C ASN A 82 -7.62 -13.35 -15.36
N TRP A 83 -8.92 -13.10 -15.54
CA TRP A 83 -9.69 -12.25 -14.65
C TRP A 83 -9.80 -12.81 -13.23
N ASN A 84 -10.01 -14.11 -13.09
CA ASN A 84 -10.03 -14.78 -11.78
C ASN A 84 -8.67 -14.68 -11.07
N ASN A 85 -7.55 -14.79 -11.81
CA ASN A 85 -6.22 -14.57 -11.24
C ASN A 85 -6.03 -13.13 -10.75
N ILE A 86 -6.51 -12.15 -11.53
CA ILE A 86 -6.51 -10.74 -11.14
C ILE A 86 -7.33 -10.52 -9.86
N LEU A 87 -8.53 -11.09 -9.76
CA LEU A 87 -9.37 -10.98 -8.57
C LEU A 87 -8.66 -11.54 -7.33
N LYS A 88 -8.05 -12.74 -7.45
CA LYS A 88 -7.24 -13.33 -6.36
C LYS A 88 -6.10 -12.40 -5.93
N LYS A 89 -5.38 -11.81 -6.88
CA LYS A 89 -4.32 -10.83 -6.59
C LYS A 89 -4.89 -9.60 -5.87
N PHE A 90 -6.03 -9.06 -6.28
CA PHE A 90 -6.64 -7.91 -5.60
C PHE A 90 -6.95 -8.20 -4.13
N TYR A 91 -7.51 -9.38 -3.82
CA TYR A 91 -7.76 -9.77 -2.44
C TYR A 91 -6.47 -9.84 -1.63
N LEU A 92 -5.42 -10.48 -2.18
CA LEU A 92 -4.11 -10.55 -1.53
C LEU A 92 -3.50 -9.17 -1.27
N LEU A 93 -3.53 -8.28 -2.27
CA LEU A 93 -3.01 -6.91 -2.15
C LEU A 93 -3.76 -6.11 -1.09
N LYS A 94 -5.09 -6.28 -1.01
CA LYS A 94 -5.92 -5.65 0.03
C LYS A 94 -5.50 -6.10 1.43
N GLU A 95 -5.27 -7.40 1.62
CA GLU A 95 -4.82 -7.94 2.90
C GLU A 95 -3.42 -7.45 3.28
N LEU A 96 -2.46 -7.47 2.34
CA LEU A 96 -1.11 -6.96 2.57
C LEU A 96 -1.12 -5.48 2.93
N ASN A 97 -1.87 -4.67 2.18
CA ASN A 97 -1.99 -3.24 2.46
C ASN A 97 -2.64 -2.97 3.83
N PHE A 98 -3.62 -3.79 4.23
CA PHE A 98 -4.22 -3.70 5.56
C PHE A 98 -3.22 -4.03 6.68
N LYS A 99 -2.40 -5.07 6.50
CA LYS A 99 -1.30 -5.40 7.43
C LYS A 99 -0.29 -4.24 7.54
N ASN A 100 0.10 -3.63 6.43
CA ASN A 100 0.99 -2.47 6.43
C ASN A 100 0.37 -1.29 7.19
N LYS A 101 -0.92 -1.00 6.98
CA LYS A 101 -1.66 0.04 7.71
C LYS A 101 -1.65 -0.18 9.22
N ILE A 102 -1.84 -1.42 9.69
CA ILE A 102 -1.77 -1.75 11.12
C ILE A 102 -0.39 -1.40 11.69
N LEU A 103 0.69 -1.77 10.99
CA LEU A 103 2.05 -1.49 11.45
C LEU A 103 2.35 0.02 11.49
N ILE A 104 1.92 0.76 10.46
CA ILE A 104 2.06 2.22 10.41
C ILE A 104 1.35 2.85 11.61
N ASN A 105 0.10 2.47 11.87
CA ASN A 105 -0.67 3.00 12.99
C ASN A 105 -0.03 2.70 14.35
N LYS A 106 0.51 1.49 14.53
CA LYS A 106 1.24 1.12 15.76
C LYS A 106 2.49 1.98 15.97
N ARG A 107 3.30 2.16 14.92
CA ARG A 107 4.50 3.02 14.97
C ARG A 107 4.14 4.47 15.25
N TYR A 108 3.09 4.98 14.60
CA TYR A 108 2.60 6.33 14.83
C TYR A 108 2.15 6.53 16.28
N HIS A 109 1.35 5.61 16.83
CA HIS A 109 0.90 5.67 18.22
C HIS A 109 2.08 5.70 19.20
N LEU A 110 3.06 4.81 19.05
CA LEU A 110 4.25 4.80 19.91
C LEU A 110 5.05 6.10 19.82
N ASN A 111 5.20 6.66 18.62
CA ASN A 111 5.87 7.95 18.43
C ASN A 111 5.11 9.09 19.12
N GLN A 112 3.78 9.10 19.09
CA GLN A 112 2.98 10.10 19.81
C GLN A 112 3.17 9.99 21.32
N CYS A 113 3.06 8.79 21.89
CA CYS A 113 3.31 8.58 23.33
C CYS A 113 4.72 9.06 23.74
N PHE A 114 5.73 8.82 22.90
CA PHE A 114 7.09 9.26 23.16
C PHE A 114 7.25 10.78 23.13
N LEU A 115 6.59 11.46 22.20
CA LEU A 115 6.57 12.94 22.13
C LEU A 115 5.87 13.53 23.36
N GLU A 116 4.75 12.94 23.79
CA GLU A 116 4.02 13.35 24.99
C GLU A 116 4.85 13.18 26.27
N LEU A 117 5.60 12.08 26.40
CA LEU A 117 6.51 11.87 27.53
C LEU A 117 7.60 12.96 27.57
N PHE A 118 8.19 13.31 26.43
CA PHE A 118 9.22 14.34 26.40
C PHE A 118 8.70 15.76 26.60
N SER A 119 7.50 16.08 26.12
CA SER A 119 6.86 17.38 26.40
C SER A 119 6.54 17.51 27.89
N THR A 120 6.11 16.41 28.52
CA THR A 120 5.86 16.34 29.97
C THR A 120 7.17 16.47 30.75
N TYR A 121 8.27 15.85 30.28
CA TYR A 121 9.59 16.02 30.92
C TYR A 121 10.11 17.47 30.87
N LYS A 122 9.88 18.20 29.77
CA LYS A 122 10.24 19.63 29.67
C LYS A 122 9.43 20.52 30.62
N THR A 123 8.26 20.07 31.06
CA THR A 123 7.37 20.80 32.00
C THR A 123 7.46 20.26 33.42
N ALA A 124 8.31 19.26 33.67
CA ALA A 124 8.51 18.69 34.99
C ALA A 124 9.14 19.74 35.91
N ILE A 125 8.36 20.16 36.90
CA ILE A 125 8.79 21.01 38.01
C ILE A 125 10.02 20.38 38.65
N THR A 126 11.15 21.09 38.62
CA THR A 126 12.35 20.68 39.35
C THR A 126 12.41 21.44 40.66
N TYR A 127 12.58 20.74 41.77
CA TYR A 127 12.80 21.39 43.07
C TYR A 127 14.26 21.81 43.20
N ASN A 128 14.52 23.04 43.65
CA ASN A 128 15.89 23.44 44.01
C ASN A 128 16.32 22.78 45.34
N PHE A 129 17.58 22.95 45.75
CA PHE A 129 18.12 22.39 47.00
C PHE A 129 17.37 22.84 48.27
N ASN A 130 16.55 23.90 48.17
CA ASN A 130 15.72 24.42 49.26
C ASN A 130 14.26 23.93 49.20
N GLY A 131 13.93 23.04 48.26
CA GLY A 131 12.57 22.50 48.10
C GLY A 131 11.58 23.43 47.37
N ASN A 132 12.05 24.50 46.72
CA ASN A 132 11.17 25.40 45.96
C ASN A 132 11.02 24.94 44.51
N VAL A 133 9.79 25.05 43.99
CA VAL A 133 9.43 24.81 42.59
C VAL A 133 10.22 25.77 41.68
N LYS A 134 11.08 25.22 40.82
CA LYS A 134 11.74 25.95 39.74
C LYS A 134 10.94 25.69 38.46
N ILE A 135 10.24 26.72 38.00
CA ILE A 135 9.56 26.77 36.70
C ILE A 135 10.58 27.17 35.65
#